data_AF-E6J2X2-F1
#
_entry.id   AF-E6J2X2-F1
#
_cell.length_a   1.000
_cell.length_b   1.000
_cell.length_c   1.000
_cell.angle_alpha   90.00
_cell.angle_beta   90.00
_cell.angle_gamma   90.00
#
_symmetry.space_group_name_H-M   'P 1'
#
loop_
_entity.id
_entity.type
_entity.pdbx_description
1 polymer ?
#
loop_
_entity_poly.entity_id
_entity_poly.type
_entity_poly.pdbx_seq_one_letter_code
_entity_poly.pdbx_strand_id
1 'polypeptide(L)'
;MEQLDFITKLLGIEDKNIKIDNLFDADTHKEIIAHLDYDAPSCPACKGQMAKYDFQKPSKIPYLETAGYKTLIRLKKRRFRCKNCGKMAVAETSLVQKNHQITVAVKQKIAQLLVEKQAMTDIAHRLSISTSTVIRKLSHKRFYRPAFRSHLTNQEILHQLLSYSDQLRQHY
;
A
#
# COMPACT_ATOMS: atom_id res chain seq x y z
N MET A 1 5.67 -12.52 -24.50
CA MET A 1 4.60 -11.65 -23.94
C MET A 1 3.73 -12.39 -22.93
N GLU A 2 3.37 -13.66 -23.19
CA GLU A 2 2.49 -14.47 -22.32
C GLU A 2 3.02 -14.70 -20.89
N GLN A 3 4.32 -14.92 -20.72
CA GLN A 3 4.91 -15.18 -19.40
C GLN A 3 4.77 -13.99 -18.43
N LEU A 4 4.81 -12.75 -18.93
CA LEU A 4 4.69 -11.55 -18.11
C LEU A 4 3.23 -11.25 -17.74
N ASP A 5 2.27 -11.62 -18.60
CA ASP A 5 0.84 -11.52 -18.32
C ASP A 5 0.39 -12.56 -17.26
N PHE A 6 1.10 -13.70 -17.17
CA PHE A 6 0.89 -14.64 -16.08
C PHE A 6 1.33 -14.05 -14.73
N ILE A 7 2.42 -13.29 -14.69
CA ILE A 7 2.96 -12.70 -13.46
C ILE A 7 2.05 -11.60 -12.91
N THR A 8 1.50 -10.74 -13.75
CA THR A 8 0.52 -9.73 -13.31
C THR A 8 -0.71 -10.39 -12.70
N LYS A 9 -1.21 -11.50 -13.28
CA LYS A 9 -2.31 -12.29 -12.73
C LYS A 9 -1.95 -12.96 -11.40
N LEU A 10 -0.78 -13.59 -11.32
CA LEU A 10 -0.30 -14.25 -10.10
C LEU A 10 -0.17 -13.25 -8.94
N LEU A 11 0.30 -12.04 -9.22
CA LEU A 11 0.43 -10.97 -8.26
C LEU A 11 -0.90 -10.26 -7.96
N GLY A 12 -2.01 -10.62 -8.61
CA GLY A 12 -3.30 -9.95 -8.41
C GLY A 12 -3.30 -8.48 -8.83
N ILE A 13 -2.49 -8.12 -9.85
CA ILE A 13 -2.50 -6.78 -10.43
C ILE A 13 -3.62 -6.73 -11.48
N GLU A 14 -4.74 -6.11 -11.11
CA GLU A 14 -5.95 -6.03 -11.96
C GLU A 14 -5.81 -5.08 -13.16
N ASP A 15 -4.89 -4.12 -13.06
CA ASP A 15 -4.75 -3.05 -14.05
C ASP A 15 -3.98 -3.50 -15.29
N LYS A 16 -4.71 -3.74 -16.38
CA LYS A 16 -4.18 -4.21 -17.68
C LYS A 16 -3.20 -3.23 -18.35
N ASN A 17 -3.16 -1.98 -17.91
CA ASN A 17 -2.29 -0.95 -18.49
C ASN A 17 -0.91 -0.89 -17.82
N ILE A 18 -0.70 -1.68 -16.76
CA ILE A 18 0.61 -1.92 -16.18
C ILE A 18 1.31 -3.01 -16.98
N LYS A 19 2.41 -2.65 -17.63
CA LYS A 19 3.26 -3.59 -18.35
C LYS A 19 4.55 -3.81 -17.57
N ILE A 20 4.90 -5.08 -17.34
CA ILE A 20 6.17 -5.45 -16.73
C ILE A 20 7.25 -5.38 -17.80
N ASP A 21 8.29 -4.61 -17.53
CA ASP A 21 9.46 -4.47 -18.39
C ASP A 21 10.52 -5.52 -18.07
N ASN A 22 10.77 -5.72 -16.77
CA ASN A 22 11.81 -6.64 -16.33
C ASN A 22 11.58 -7.10 -14.88
N LEU A 23 12.23 -8.19 -14.52
CA LEU A 23 12.26 -8.78 -13.18
C LEU A 23 13.72 -8.93 -12.75
N PHE A 24 14.02 -8.46 -11.56
CA PHE A 24 15.34 -8.61 -10.94
C PHE A 24 15.20 -9.40 -9.65
N ASP A 25 15.98 -10.46 -9.54
CA ASP A 25 16.16 -11.17 -8.28
C ASP A 25 17.42 -10.61 -7.63
N ALA A 26 17.26 -9.80 -6.59
CA ALA A 26 18.37 -9.42 -5.74
C ALA A 26 18.42 -10.40 -4.57
N ASP A 27 19.62 -10.68 -4.05
CA ASP A 27 19.83 -11.64 -2.96
C ASP A 27 18.94 -11.39 -1.72
N THR A 28 18.50 -10.14 -1.56
CA THR A 28 17.66 -9.70 -0.43
C THR A 28 16.19 -9.47 -0.76
N HIS A 29 15.83 -9.29 -2.04
CA HIS A 29 14.47 -8.92 -2.46
C HIS A 29 14.26 -9.09 -3.97
N LYS A 30 13.01 -9.25 -4.38
CA LYS A 30 12.60 -9.30 -5.79
C LYS A 30 12.12 -7.92 -6.23
N GLU A 31 12.64 -7.41 -7.35
CA GLU A 31 12.18 -6.16 -7.97
C GLU A 31 11.44 -6.41 -9.28
N ILE A 32 10.26 -5.80 -9.40
CA ILE A 32 9.44 -5.81 -10.60
C ILE A 32 9.51 -4.43 -11.22
N ILE A 33 10.13 -4.30 -12.39
CA ILE A 33 10.15 -3.05 -13.14
C ILE A 33 8.95 -3.02 -14.06
N ALA A 34 8.13 -1.98 -13.93
CA ALA A 34 6.92 -1.84 -14.73
C ALA A 34 6.69 -0.39 -15.13
N HIS A 35 5.93 -0.19 -16.21
CA HIS A 35 5.42 1.10 -16.60
C HIS A 35 3.90 1.06 -16.81
N LEU A 36 3.26 2.18 -16.47
CA LEU A 36 1.84 2.42 -16.64
C LEU A 36 1.64 3.35 -17.83
N ASP A 37 1.02 2.86 -18.89
CA ASP A 37 0.75 3.64 -20.10
C ASP A 37 -0.71 3.54 -20.53
N TYR A 38 -1.40 4.69 -20.59
CA TYR A 38 -2.77 4.81 -21.08
C TYR A 38 -2.82 5.70 -22.31
N ASP A 39 -3.95 5.66 -23.00
CA ASP A 39 -4.28 6.66 -24.00
C ASP A 39 -4.45 8.04 -23.37
N ALA A 40 -4.13 9.07 -24.14
CA ALA A 40 -4.10 10.43 -23.63
C ALA A 40 -5.53 10.92 -23.34
N PRO A 41 -5.84 11.29 -22.08
CA PRO A 41 -7.16 11.78 -21.73
C PRO A 41 -7.35 13.23 -22.20
N SER A 42 -8.59 13.73 -22.13
CA SER A 42 -8.85 15.17 -22.30
C SER A 42 -8.32 15.96 -21.09
N CYS A 43 -7.88 17.19 -21.33
CA CYS A 43 -7.32 18.04 -20.29
C CYS A 43 -8.36 18.33 -19.19
N PRO A 44 -8.06 18.09 -17.90
CA PRO A 44 -9.00 18.34 -16.82
C PRO A 44 -9.32 19.84 -16.64
N ALA A 45 -8.46 20.74 -17.12
CA ALA A 45 -8.64 22.18 -16.95
C ALA A 45 -9.36 22.88 -18.10
N CYS A 46 -8.98 22.58 -19.35
CA CYS A 46 -9.52 23.28 -20.53
C CYS A 46 -10.22 22.35 -21.52
N LYS A 47 -10.35 21.05 -21.20
CA LYS A 47 -10.92 20.01 -22.06
C LYS A 47 -10.23 19.79 -23.41
N GLY A 48 -9.13 20.50 -23.69
CA GLY A 48 -8.31 20.33 -24.89
C GLY A 48 -7.59 18.98 -24.94
N GLN A 49 -7.06 18.64 -26.12
CA GLN A 49 -6.37 17.37 -26.35
C GLN A 49 -5.04 17.31 -25.59
N MET A 50 -4.80 16.19 -24.88
CA MET A 50 -3.49 15.89 -24.31
C MET A 50 -2.70 14.96 -25.23
N ALA A 51 -1.38 15.03 -25.15
CA ALA A 51 -0.47 14.10 -25.80
C ALA A 51 0.38 13.37 -24.75
N LYS A 52 0.82 12.16 -25.09
CA LYS A 52 1.85 11.45 -24.32
C LYS A 52 3.11 12.31 -24.31
N TYR A 53 3.67 12.52 -23.12
CA TYR A 53 4.91 13.26 -22.94
C TYR A 53 6.01 12.26 -22.59
N ASP A 54 6.48 12.24 -21.35
CA ASP A 54 7.48 11.31 -20.85
C ASP A 54 6.93 10.46 -19.70
N PHE A 55 7.81 9.72 -19.03
CA PHE A 55 7.50 8.99 -17.82
C PHE A 55 8.01 9.73 -16.58
N GLN A 56 7.27 9.59 -15.48
CA GLN A 56 7.77 10.00 -14.17
C GLN A 56 8.96 9.11 -13.75
N LYS A 57 9.84 9.67 -12.90
CA LYS A 57 10.83 8.90 -12.16
C LYS A 57 10.15 7.67 -11.50
N PRO A 58 10.74 6.46 -11.61
CA PRO A 58 10.15 5.26 -11.03
C PRO A 58 9.88 5.43 -9.54
N SER A 59 8.67 5.11 -9.12
CA SER A 59 8.30 5.05 -7.71
C SER A 59 8.62 3.66 -7.16
N LYS A 60 9.28 3.60 -6.00
CA LYS A 60 9.49 2.35 -5.27
C LYS A 60 8.25 2.06 -4.44
N ILE A 61 7.54 1.00 -4.78
CA ILE A 61 6.26 0.65 -4.17
C ILE A 61 6.43 -0.73 -3.50
N PRO A 62 6.35 -0.82 -2.16
CA PRO A 62 6.39 -2.12 -1.49
C PRO A 62 5.17 -2.95 -1.86
N TYR A 63 5.40 -4.26 -2.02
CA TYR A 63 4.38 -5.25 -2.32
C TYR A 63 4.37 -6.40 -1.30
N LEU A 64 3.44 -7.34 -1.48
CA LEU A 64 3.39 -8.56 -0.68
C LEU A 64 4.60 -9.45 -0.98
N GLU A 65 5.03 -10.20 0.02
CA GLU A 65 6.17 -11.13 -0.07
C GLU A 65 5.91 -12.23 -1.09
N THR A 66 6.95 -12.61 -1.85
CA THR A 66 6.90 -13.69 -2.85
C THR A 66 7.96 -14.72 -2.54
N ALA A 67 7.54 -15.97 -2.25
CA ALA A 67 8.43 -17.10 -1.98
C ALA A 67 9.48 -16.86 -0.87
N GLY A 68 9.12 -16.18 0.22
CA GLY A 68 10.07 -15.86 1.30
C GLY A 68 10.80 -14.52 1.13
N TYR A 69 10.67 -13.86 -0.02
CA TYR A 69 11.44 -12.67 -0.36
C TYR A 69 10.56 -11.41 -0.42
N LYS A 70 11.09 -10.33 0.16
CA LYS A 70 10.52 -8.98 0.04
C LYS A 70 10.35 -8.63 -1.43
N THR A 71 9.21 -8.06 -1.80
CA THR A 71 8.93 -7.69 -3.19
C THR A 71 8.71 -6.19 -3.32
N LEU A 72 9.36 -5.58 -4.32
CA LEU A 72 9.26 -4.16 -4.63
C LEU A 72 8.83 -3.98 -6.09
N ILE A 73 7.85 -3.11 -6.33
CA ILE A 73 7.46 -2.69 -7.67
C ILE A 73 8.08 -1.33 -7.96
N ARG A 74 8.89 -1.24 -9.01
CA ARG A 74 9.38 0.03 -9.58
C ARG A 74 8.48 0.45 -10.71
N LEU A 75 7.50 1.30 -10.39
CA LEU A 75 6.50 1.74 -11.35
C LEU A 75 6.84 3.12 -11.93
N LYS A 76 7.00 3.19 -13.25
CA LYS A 76 7.01 4.44 -14.03
C LYS A 76 5.58 4.78 -14.44
N LYS A 77 5.13 6.02 -14.18
CA LYS A 77 3.79 6.48 -14.58
C LYS A 77 3.89 7.41 -15.78
N ARG A 78 3.10 7.19 -16.83
CA ARG A 78 3.03 8.07 -17.99
C ARG A 78 2.57 9.47 -17.59
N ARG A 79 3.22 10.50 -18.11
CA ARG A 79 2.77 11.90 -18.04
C ARG A 79 2.17 12.32 -19.37
N PHE A 80 1.14 13.15 -19.29
CA PHE A 80 0.44 13.73 -20.41
C PHE A 80 0.56 15.25 -20.34
N ARG A 81 0.79 15.91 -21.48
CA ARG A 81 0.84 17.37 -21.59
C ARG A 81 -0.30 17.86 -22.47
N CYS A 82 -1.06 18.84 -22.01
CA CYS A 82 -2.09 19.49 -22.82
C CYS A 82 -1.45 20.40 -23.88
N LYS A 83 -1.89 20.28 -25.14
CA LYS A 83 -1.39 21.12 -26.23
C LYS A 83 -1.87 22.58 -26.14
N ASN A 84 -3.06 22.82 -25.58
CA ASN A 84 -3.65 24.16 -25.50
C ASN A 84 -3.15 24.98 -24.29
N CYS A 85 -3.13 24.39 -23.09
CA CYS A 85 -2.80 25.13 -21.85
C CYS A 85 -1.51 24.67 -21.16
N GLY A 86 -0.80 23.68 -21.72
CA GLY A 86 0.47 23.19 -21.18
C GLY A 86 0.38 22.39 -19.87
N LYS A 87 -0.81 22.26 -19.25
CA LYS A 87 -0.97 21.53 -17.98
C LYS A 87 -0.62 20.05 -18.13
N MET A 88 -0.07 19.51 -17.05
CA MET A 88 0.35 18.11 -16.96
C MET A 88 -0.70 17.26 -16.21
N ALA A 89 -0.92 16.04 -16.69
CA ALA A 89 -1.62 14.99 -15.97
C ALA A 89 -0.74 13.75 -15.87
N VAL A 90 -0.97 12.92 -14.86
CA VAL A 90 -0.23 11.67 -14.65
C VAL A 90 -1.23 10.53 -14.70
N ALA A 91 -0.84 9.43 -15.33
CA ALA A 91 -1.60 8.18 -15.31
C ALA A 91 -1.90 7.72 -13.88
N GLU A 92 -3.16 7.42 -13.59
CA GLU A 92 -3.63 6.90 -12.32
C GLU A 92 -3.91 5.40 -12.45
N THR A 93 -3.76 4.62 -11.37
CA THR A 93 -3.93 3.16 -11.37
C THR A 93 -4.62 2.72 -10.08
N SER A 94 -5.36 1.60 -10.13
CA SER A 94 -5.97 0.98 -8.94
C SER A 94 -4.92 0.38 -7.98
N LEU A 95 -3.73 0.01 -8.49
CA LEU A 95 -2.67 -0.59 -7.68
C LEU A 95 -2.24 0.33 -6.52
N VAL A 96 -2.08 1.63 -6.81
CA VAL A 96 -1.70 2.67 -5.85
C VAL A 96 -2.50 3.94 -6.09
N GLN A 97 -3.25 4.35 -5.07
CA GLN A 97 -4.02 5.59 -5.04
C GLN A 97 -3.15 6.82 -5.35
N LYS A 98 -3.76 7.86 -5.93
CA LYS A 98 -3.12 9.16 -6.16
C LYS A 98 -2.43 9.68 -4.90
N ASN A 99 -1.23 10.24 -5.06
CA ASN A 99 -0.40 10.78 -3.97
C ASN A 99 -0.01 9.77 -2.87
N HIS A 100 -0.10 8.47 -3.16
CA HIS A 100 0.39 7.42 -2.26
C HIS A 100 1.51 6.62 -2.92
N GLN A 101 2.27 5.91 -2.09
CA GLN A 101 3.38 5.04 -2.51
C GLN A 101 3.22 3.60 -2.00
N ILE A 102 2.05 3.26 -1.45
CA ILE A 102 1.77 1.94 -0.86
C ILE A 102 0.56 1.34 -1.56
N THR A 103 0.69 0.08 -1.97
CA THR A 103 -0.38 -0.64 -2.67
C THR A 103 -1.61 -0.84 -1.80
N VAL A 104 -2.76 -0.98 -2.46
CA VAL A 104 -4.02 -1.31 -1.79
C VAL A 104 -3.91 -2.67 -1.10
N ALA A 105 -3.28 -3.66 -1.74
CA ALA A 105 -3.02 -4.99 -1.17
C ALA A 105 -2.21 -4.92 0.14
N VAL A 106 -1.11 -4.16 0.17
CA VAL A 106 -0.34 -3.96 1.41
C VAL A 106 -1.16 -3.24 2.48
N LYS A 107 -1.96 -2.23 2.11
CA LYS A 107 -2.87 -1.54 3.06
C LYS A 107 -3.89 -2.51 3.68
N GLN A 108 -4.44 -3.44 2.89
CA GLN A 108 -5.35 -4.48 3.38
C GLN A 108 -4.63 -5.48 4.28
N LYS A 109 -3.41 -5.90 3.91
CA LYS A 109 -2.62 -6.83 4.72
C LYS A 109 -2.21 -6.23 6.07
N ILE A 110 -1.84 -4.94 6.12
CA ILE A 110 -1.62 -4.23 7.39
C ILE A 110 -2.86 -4.34 8.27
N ALA A 111 -4.05 -4.06 7.72
CA ALA A 111 -5.29 -4.13 8.47
C ALA A 111 -5.51 -5.55 9.02
N GLN A 112 -5.34 -6.59 8.20
CA GLN A 112 -5.46 -7.98 8.64
C GLN A 112 -4.51 -8.31 9.80
N LEU A 113 -3.22 -8.02 9.67
CA LEU A 113 -2.24 -8.37 10.70
C LEU A 113 -2.43 -7.59 12.01
N LEU A 114 -2.98 -6.37 11.93
CA LEU A 114 -3.41 -5.62 13.11
C LEU A 114 -4.62 -6.28 13.79
N VAL A 115 -5.57 -6.85 13.05
CA VAL A 115 -6.67 -7.65 13.62
C VAL A 115 -6.16 -8.91 14.31
N GLU A 116 -5.14 -9.55 13.73
CA GLU A 116 -4.43 -10.70 14.31
C GLU A 116 -3.52 -10.32 15.51
N LYS A 117 -3.52 -9.05 15.94
CA LYS A 117 -2.74 -8.52 17.07
C LYS A 117 -1.23 -8.72 16.94
N GLN A 118 -0.70 -8.76 15.72
CA GLN A 118 0.75 -8.81 15.51
C GLN A 118 1.41 -7.49 15.94
N ALA A 119 2.65 -7.57 16.43
CA ALA A 119 3.41 -6.39 16.81
C ALA A 119 3.65 -5.48 15.59
N MET A 120 3.45 -4.17 15.76
CA MET A 120 3.58 -3.21 14.66
C MET A 120 4.98 -3.19 14.03
N THR A 121 6.02 -3.49 14.82
CA THR A 121 7.41 -3.66 14.36
C THR A 121 7.55 -4.84 13.41
N ASP A 122 6.90 -5.96 13.73
CA ASP A 122 6.95 -7.17 12.92
C ASP A 122 6.16 -6.99 11.63
N ILE A 123 4.99 -6.35 11.70
CA ILE A 123 4.19 -5.97 10.52
C ILE A 123 5.02 -5.08 9.59
N ALA A 124 5.69 -4.07 10.15
CA ALA A 124 6.52 -3.15 9.39
C ALA A 124 7.70 -3.87 8.69
N HIS A 125 8.38 -4.76 9.43
CA HIS A 125 9.48 -5.55 8.90
C HIS A 125 9.03 -6.49 7.77
N ARG A 126 7.93 -7.23 7.96
CA ARG A 126 7.36 -8.17 6.99
C ARG A 126 6.92 -7.48 5.71
N LEU A 127 6.21 -6.35 5.83
CA LEU A 127 5.66 -5.63 4.68
C LEU A 127 6.63 -4.61 4.07
N SER A 128 7.87 -4.55 4.54
CA SER A 128 8.90 -3.62 4.04
C SER A 128 8.45 -2.14 4.08
N ILE A 129 7.81 -1.75 5.17
CA ILE A 129 7.30 -0.38 5.42
C ILE A 129 7.80 0.14 6.77
N SER A 130 7.62 1.44 7.01
CA SER A 130 7.90 2.01 8.33
C SER A 130 6.82 1.69 9.36
N THR A 131 7.20 1.56 10.63
CA THR A 131 6.25 1.43 11.75
C THR A 131 5.25 2.57 11.80
N SER A 132 5.67 3.80 11.51
CA SER A 132 4.79 4.99 11.42
C SER A 132 3.70 4.83 10.35
N THR A 133 3.95 4.03 9.31
CA THR A 133 2.93 3.73 8.30
C THR A 133 1.85 2.80 8.85
N VAL A 134 2.23 1.81 9.66
CA VAL A 134 1.31 0.93 10.37
C VAL A 134 0.47 1.73 11.37
N ILE A 135 1.11 2.61 12.15
CA ILE A 135 0.44 3.49 13.12
C ILE A 135 -0.59 4.41 12.44
N ARG A 136 -0.24 5.03 11.30
CA ARG A 136 -1.18 5.87 10.52
C ARG A 136 -2.39 5.10 9.99
N LYS A 137 -2.26 3.78 9.78
CA LYS A 137 -3.39 2.93 9.39
C LYS A 137 -4.34 2.68 10.55
N LEU A 138 -3.79 2.48 11.75
CA LEU A 138 -4.56 2.37 12.98
C LEU A 138 -5.31 3.66 13.32
N SER A 139 -4.67 4.83 13.15
CA SER A 139 -5.30 6.14 13.43
C SER A 139 -6.35 6.56 12.39
N HIS A 140 -6.48 5.84 11.28
CA HIS A 140 -7.49 6.13 10.28
C HIS A 140 -8.89 5.84 10.85
N LYS A 141 -9.78 6.82 10.85
CA LYS A 141 -11.11 6.82 11.51
C LYS A 141 -11.97 5.56 11.32
N ARG A 142 -11.73 4.76 10.27
CA ARG A 142 -12.42 3.48 10.01
C ARG A 142 -11.95 2.33 10.91
N PHE A 143 -10.71 2.36 11.41
CA PHE A 143 -10.18 1.39 12.38
C PHE A 143 -10.67 1.69 13.80
N TYR A 144 -10.95 2.96 14.10
CA TYR A 144 -11.61 3.45 15.31
C TYR A 144 -13.13 3.18 15.34
N ARG A 145 -13.61 2.09 14.73
CA ARG A 145 -14.98 1.64 14.96
C ARG A 145 -15.07 1.01 16.37
N PRO A 146 -16.17 1.21 17.12
CA PRO A 146 -16.31 0.75 18.51
C PRO A 146 -16.04 -0.75 18.75
N ALA A 147 -16.09 -1.59 17.71
CA ALA A 147 -15.76 -3.01 17.77
C ALA A 147 -14.28 -3.31 18.10
N PHE A 148 -13.37 -2.34 17.98
CA PHE A 148 -11.98 -2.48 18.46
C PHE A 148 -11.80 -1.98 19.90
N ARG A 149 -12.77 -1.21 20.43
CA ARG A 149 -12.82 -0.73 21.83
C ARG A 149 -13.54 -1.69 22.77
N SER A 150 -14.16 -2.76 22.27
CA SER A 150 -14.83 -3.77 23.10
C SER A 150 -13.88 -4.66 23.90
N HIS A 151 -12.58 -4.39 23.89
CA HIS A 151 -11.60 -5.07 24.72
C HIS A 151 -10.96 -4.07 25.67
N LEU A 152 -11.71 -3.83 26.74
CA LEU A 152 -11.35 -3.31 28.06
C LEU A 152 -10.57 -1.98 28.06
N THR A 153 -11.22 -0.92 28.53
CA THR A 153 -10.59 0.32 28.99
C THR A 153 -9.58 0.03 30.11
N ASN A 154 -8.60 0.91 30.32
CA ASN A 154 -7.60 0.73 31.39
C ASN A 154 -8.25 0.49 32.78
N GLN A 155 -9.43 1.06 33.02
CA GLN A 155 -10.22 0.82 34.23
C GLN A 155 -10.77 -0.59 34.31
N GLU A 156 -11.25 -1.15 33.21
CA GLU A 156 -11.78 -2.52 33.15
C GLU A 156 -10.66 -3.57 33.24
N ILE A 157 -9.48 -3.30 32.65
CA ILE A 157 -8.27 -4.13 32.82
C ILE A 157 -7.85 -4.15 34.29
N LEU A 158 -7.81 -2.99 34.95
CA LEU A 158 -7.47 -2.89 36.37
C LEU A 158 -8.48 -3.65 37.23
N HIS A 159 -9.77 -3.45 36.98
CA HIS A 159 -10.83 -4.11 37.75
C HIS A 159 -10.82 -5.64 37.58
N GLN A 160 -10.48 -6.13 36.38
CA GLN A 160 -10.35 -7.55 36.11
C GLN A 160 -9.08 -8.13 36.75
N LEU A 161 -7.93 -7.45 36.71
CA LEU A 161 -6.71 -7.87 37.42
C LEU A 161 -6.91 -7.93 38.94
N LEU A 162 -7.59 -6.93 39.51
CA LEU A 162 -7.95 -6.87 40.93
C LEU A 162 -9.05 -7.87 41.33
N SER A 163 -9.71 -8.53 40.38
CA SER A 163 -10.70 -9.59 40.65
C SER A 163 -10.08 -10.97 40.82
N TYR A 164 -8.85 -11.18 40.33
CA TYR A 164 -8.17 -12.49 40.36
C TYR A 164 -7.37 -12.76 41.64
N SER A 165 -7.06 -11.74 42.45
CA SER A 165 -6.34 -11.92 43.72
C SER A 165 -6.61 -10.77 44.69
N ASP A 166 -7.00 -11.11 45.92
CA ASP A 166 -7.21 -10.14 47.00
C ASP A 166 -5.90 -9.48 47.46
N GLN A 167 -4.75 -10.12 47.25
CA GLN A 167 -3.43 -9.51 47.55
C GLN A 167 -3.13 -8.31 46.65
N LEU A 168 -3.62 -8.31 45.40
CA LEU A 168 -3.42 -7.20 44.47
C LEU A 168 -4.28 -5.98 44.84
N ARG A 169 -5.42 -6.18 45.52
CA ARG A 169 -6.29 -5.10 46.04
C ARG A 169 -5.68 -4.33 47.20
N GLN A 170 -4.74 -4.92 47.94
CA GLN A 170 -4.16 -4.26 49.11
C GLN A 170 -3.03 -3.28 48.75
N HIS A 171 -2.49 -3.35 47.53
CA HIS A 171 -1.34 -2.58 47.08
C HIS A 171 -1.65 -1.57 45.96
N TYR A 172 -2.92 -1.42 45.57
CA TYR A 172 -3.40 -0.51 44.53
C TYR A 172 -4.58 0.30 45.04
#